data_AF-A0A536PPH0-F1
#
_entry.id   AF-A0A536PPH0-F1
#
_cell.length_a   1.000
_cell.length_b   1.000
_cell.length_c   1.000
_cell.angle_alpha   90.00
_cell.angle_beta   90.00
_cell.angle_gamma   90.00
#
_symmetry.space_group_name_H-M   'P 1'
#
loop_
_entity.id
_entity.type
_entity.pdbx_description
1 polymer ?
#
loop_
_entity_poly.entity_id
_entity_poly.type
_entity_poly.pdbx_seq_one_letter_code
_entity_poly.pdbx_strand_id
1 'polypeptide(L)'
;DEEIDRREGLHSIVTRFGVRGAFLGARLSHAATIAFLVAAGLGLPVGILYWLGVAAVALLLAYEHSLVRPGDLRRLDTAFFTMNGVISVVFAVFVILDAIS
;
A
#
# COMPACT_ATOMS: atom_id res chain seq x y z
N ASP A 1 -1.76 -10.79 -33.33
CA ASP A 1 -1.10 -10.25 -32.11
C ASP A 1 -2.03 -9.61 -31.08
N GLU A 2 -3.34 -9.90 -31.10
CA GLU A 2 -4.25 -9.57 -29.98
C GLU A 2 -4.21 -10.63 -28.87
N GLU A 3 -3.50 -11.72 -29.10
CA GLU A 3 -3.48 -12.92 -28.26
C GLU A 3 -2.26 -13.00 -27.31
N ILE A 4 -1.28 -12.11 -27.49
CA ILE A 4 -0.06 -12.02 -26.65
C ILE A 4 -0.22 -10.97 -25.55
N ASP A 5 -1.09 -9.97 -25.69
CA ASP A 5 -1.36 -8.94 -24.65
C ASP A 5 -2.24 -9.45 -23.48
N ARG A 6 -2.46 -10.77 -23.45
CA ARG A 6 -2.95 -11.54 -22.29
C ARG A 6 -1.84 -11.82 -21.25
N ARG A 7 -0.62 -11.25 -21.41
CA ARG A 7 0.59 -11.82 -20.79
C ARG A 7 0.94 -11.50 -19.34
N GLU A 8 0.35 -10.55 -18.63
CA GLU A 8 0.91 -10.18 -17.30
C GLU A 8 -0.10 -10.06 -16.13
N GLY A 9 -1.31 -10.63 -16.20
CA GLY A 9 -2.14 -10.85 -14.99
C GLY A 9 -2.66 -9.61 -14.23
N LEU A 10 -2.24 -8.39 -14.62
CA LEU A 10 -2.51 -7.09 -13.99
C LEU A 10 -3.99 -6.69 -13.93
N HIS A 11 -4.86 -7.51 -14.53
CA HIS A 11 -6.29 -7.26 -14.53
C HIS A 11 -7.09 -8.24 -13.70
N SER A 12 -6.59 -9.33 -13.12
CA SER A 12 -7.42 -10.32 -12.41
C SER A 12 -8.48 -9.70 -11.45
N ILE A 13 -8.10 -8.70 -10.65
CA ILE A 13 -9.03 -7.97 -9.77
C ILE A 13 -9.90 -6.95 -10.53
N VAL A 14 -9.34 -6.22 -11.51
CA VAL A 14 -10.06 -5.19 -12.28
C VAL A 14 -11.02 -5.79 -13.33
N THR A 15 -10.65 -6.88 -14.00
CA THR A 15 -11.50 -7.66 -14.91
C THR A 15 -12.59 -8.41 -14.16
N ARG A 16 -12.35 -8.83 -12.91
CA ARG A 16 -13.34 -9.55 -12.10
C ARG A 16 -14.29 -8.63 -11.31
N PHE A 17 -13.79 -7.51 -10.78
CA PHE A 17 -14.54 -6.62 -9.88
C PHE A 17 -14.71 -5.19 -10.41
N GLY A 18 -14.16 -4.88 -11.58
CA GLY A 18 -14.16 -3.53 -12.15
C GLY A 18 -13.19 -2.58 -11.44
N VAL A 19 -12.97 -1.42 -12.05
CA VAL A 19 -12.09 -0.36 -11.50
C VAL A 19 -12.56 0.05 -10.10
N ARG A 20 -13.86 0.29 -9.91
CA ARG A 20 -14.40 0.68 -8.59
C ARG A 20 -14.19 -0.39 -7.52
N GLY A 21 -14.37 -1.67 -7.85
CA GLY A 21 -14.15 -2.78 -6.93
C GLY A 21 -12.69 -2.94 -6.54
N ALA A 22 -11.77 -2.77 -7.49
CA ALA A 22 -10.33 -2.80 -7.24
C ALA A 22 -9.89 -1.68 -6.27
N PHE A 23 -10.40 -0.46 -6.45
CA PHE A 23 -10.09 0.66 -5.54
C PHE A 23 -10.67 0.45 -4.14
N LEU A 24 -11.89 -0.10 -4.04
CA LEU A 24 -12.49 -0.41 -2.74
C LEU A 24 -11.68 -1.50 -2.02
N GLY A 25 -11.27 -2.54 -2.74
CA GLY A 25 -10.39 -3.59 -2.23
C GLY A 25 -9.07 -3.03 -1.70
N ALA A 26 -8.40 -2.19 -2.49
CA ALA A 26 -7.15 -1.53 -2.08
C ALA A 26 -7.35 -0.67 -0.82
N ARG A 27 -8.44 0.09 -0.74
CA ARG A 27 -8.73 0.93 0.43
C ARG A 27 -9.00 0.10 1.70
N LEU A 28 -9.67 -1.03 1.57
CA LEU A 28 -9.89 -1.96 2.68
C LEU A 28 -8.59 -2.64 3.11
N SER A 29 -7.75 -3.08 2.16
CA SER A 29 -6.45 -3.68 2.50
C SER A 29 -5.53 -2.67 3.19
N HIS A 30 -5.50 -1.43 2.73
CA HIS A 30 -4.71 -0.36 3.37
C HIS A 30 -5.19 -0.06 4.79
N ALA A 31 -6.51 0.01 5.01
CA ALA A 31 -7.07 0.15 6.36
C ALA A 31 -6.69 -1.03 7.26
N ALA A 32 -6.74 -2.26 6.73
CA ALA A 32 -6.31 -3.45 7.46
C ALA A 32 -4.81 -3.43 7.79
N THR A 33 -3.96 -2.98 6.88
CA THR A 33 -2.52 -2.80 7.12
C THR A 33 -2.28 -1.87 8.32
N ILE A 34 -2.89 -0.68 8.33
CA ILE A 34 -2.75 0.25 9.46
C ILE A 34 -3.26 -0.37 10.76
N ALA A 35 -4.42 -1.05 10.73
CA ALA A 35 -4.96 -1.72 11.90
C ALA A 35 -4.00 -2.79 12.46
N PHE A 36 -3.40 -3.60 11.59
CA PHE A 36 -2.43 -4.63 12.00
C PHE A 36 -1.12 -4.05 12.51
N LEU A 37 -0.61 -2.97 11.91
CA LEU A 37 0.58 -2.29 12.44
C LEU A 37 0.31 -1.68 13.83
N VAL A 38 -0.85 -1.04 14.01
CA VAL A 38 -1.24 -0.53 15.34
C VAL A 38 -1.36 -1.69 16.33
N ALA A 39 -2.03 -2.78 15.97
CA ALA A 39 -2.16 -3.96 16.84
C ALA A 39 -0.80 -4.56 17.21
N ALA A 40 0.14 -4.64 16.27
CA ALA A 40 1.50 -5.10 16.52
C ALA A 40 2.24 -4.18 17.50
N GLY A 41 2.15 -2.85 17.31
CA GLY A 41 2.76 -1.87 18.22
C GLY A 41 2.17 -1.90 19.63
N LEU A 42 0.90 -2.24 19.79
CA LEU A 42 0.28 -2.42 21.12
C LEU A 42 0.72 -3.72 21.82
N GLY A 43 1.13 -4.74 21.05
CA GLY A 43 1.55 -6.06 21.56
C GLY A 43 3.06 -6.21 21.77
N LEU A 44 3.85 -5.23 21.35
CA LEU A 44 5.32 -5.26 21.41
C LEU A 44 5.84 -4.06 22.23
N PRO A 45 7.00 -4.21 22.89
CA PRO A 45 7.65 -3.09 23.58
C PRO A 45 8.36 -2.17 22.57
N VAL A 46 7.58 -1.43 21.78
CA VAL A 46 8.09 -0.49 20.75
C VAL A 46 8.17 0.94 21.27
N GLY A 47 9.10 1.71 20.72
CA GLY A 47 9.30 3.12 21.04
C GLY A 47 8.49 4.08 20.15
N ILE A 48 8.75 5.38 20.31
CA ILE A 48 8.05 6.44 19.57
C ILE A 48 8.35 6.42 18.08
N LEU A 49 9.52 5.92 17.66
CA LEU A 49 9.93 5.89 16.25
C LEU A 49 9.06 4.90 15.48
N TYR A 50 8.69 3.76 16.08
CA TYR A 50 7.70 2.85 15.51
C TYR A 50 6.38 3.56 15.17
N TRP A 51 5.82 4.31 16.13
CA TRP A 51 4.55 5.03 15.96
C TRP A 51 4.63 6.13 14.90
N LEU A 52 5.77 6.83 14.81
CA LEU A 52 6.03 7.77 13.71
C LEU A 52 6.09 7.06 12.36
N GLY A 53 6.66 5.86 12.31
CA GLY A 53 6.63 4.99 11.12
C GLY A 53 5.20 4.63 10.71
N VAL A 54 4.36 4.20 11.65
CA VAL A 54 2.94 3.91 11.37
C VAL A 54 2.20 5.14 10.85
N ALA A 55 2.43 6.32 11.44
CA ALA A 55 1.84 7.57 10.99
C ALA A 55 2.32 7.96 9.57
N ALA A 56 3.61 7.77 9.27
CA ALA A 56 4.16 8.01 7.93
C ALA A 56 3.54 7.07 6.88
N VAL A 57 3.38 5.79 7.20
CA VAL A 57 2.70 4.80 6.33
C VAL A 57 1.27 5.23 6.06
N ALA A 58 0.51 5.62 7.09
CA ALA A 58 -0.86 6.09 6.93
C ALA A 58 -0.97 7.31 6.00
N LEU A 59 -0.04 8.26 6.12
CA LEU A 59 0.01 9.45 5.27
C LEU A 59 0.37 9.10 3.81
N LEU A 60 1.33 8.21 3.59
CA LEU A 60 1.72 7.78 2.26
C LEU A 60 0.60 7.02 1.54
N LEU A 61 -0.13 6.16 2.25
CA LEU A 61 -1.31 5.45 1.72
C LEU A 61 -2.44 6.42 1.37
N ALA A 62 -2.65 7.46 2.19
CA ALA A 62 -3.61 8.52 1.89
C ALA A 62 -3.19 9.31 0.64
N TYR A 63 -1.90 9.63 0.51
CA TYR A 63 -1.33 10.30 -0.66
C TYR A 63 -1.48 9.48 -1.94
N GLU A 64 -1.18 8.19 -1.88
CA GLU A 64 -1.37 7.25 -2.99
C GLU A 64 -2.81 7.28 -3.51
N HIS A 65 -3.80 7.17 -2.64
CA HIS A 65 -5.20 7.25 -3.04
C HIS A 65 -5.59 8.61 -3.64
N SER A 66 -4.91 9.70 -3.27
CA SER A 66 -5.16 11.03 -3.84
C SER A 66 -4.57 11.20 -5.25
N LEU A 67 -3.48 10.49 -5.55
CA LEU A 67 -2.77 10.60 -6.83
C LEU A 67 -3.40 9.73 -7.93
N VAL A 68 -4.02 8.63 -7.52
CA VAL A 68 -4.59 7.65 -8.44
C VAL A 68 -5.92 8.16 -9.01
N ARG A 69 -5.93 8.55 -10.29
CA ARG A 69 -7.13 8.91 -11.07
C ARG A 69 -7.62 7.75 -11.93
N PRO A 70 -8.95 7.53 -12.06
CA PRO A 70 -9.54 6.36 -12.73
C PRO A 70 -9.49 6.37 -14.28
N GLY A 71 -8.45 6.97 -14.88
CA GLY A 71 -8.35 7.12 -16.35
C GLY A 71 -7.31 6.21 -17.05
N ASP A 72 -6.32 5.69 -16.33
CA ASP A 72 -5.23 4.88 -16.91
C ASP A 72 -4.82 3.75 -15.95
N LEU A 73 -5.31 2.53 -16.23
CA LEU A 73 -5.12 1.36 -15.39
C LEU A 73 -3.67 0.84 -15.37
N ARG A 74 -2.90 1.04 -16.45
CA ARG A 74 -1.50 0.61 -16.52
C ARG A 74 -0.62 1.50 -15.64
N ARG A 75 -0.80 2.82 -15.76
CA ARG A 75 -0.10 3.78 -14.87
C ARG A 75 -0.49 3.62 -13.42
N LEU A 76 -1.75 3.31 -13.18
CA LEU A 76 -2.30 3.05 -11.86
C LEU A 76 -1.57 1.89 -11.18
N ASP A 77 -1.46 0.73 -11.84
CA ASP A 77 -0.79 -0.45 -11.28
C ASP A 77 0.70 -0.21 -10.97
N THR A 78 1.42 0.44 -11.90
CA THR A 78 2.83 0.80 -11.68
C THR A 78 2.99 1.79 -10.51
N ALA A 79 2.07 2.75 -10.38
CA ALA A 79 2.08 3.70 -9.27
C ALA A 79 1.80 3.00 -7.93
N PHE A 80 0.84 2.06 -7.90
CA PHE A 80 0.54 1.24 -6.72
C PHE A 80 1.75 0.42 -6.28
N PHE A 81 2.43 -0.27 -7.21
CA PHE A 81 3.62 -1.07 -6.88
C PHE A 81 4.76 -0.20 -6.34
N THR A 82 5.00 0.94 -6.98
CA THR A 82 6.05 1.87 -6.57
C THR A 82 5.77 2.45 -5.18
N MET A 83 4.54 2.90 -4.94
CA MET A 83 4.13 3.46 -3.64
C MET A 83 4.23 2.44 -2.52
N ASN A 84 3.76 1.20 -2.74
CA ASN A 84 3.91 0.13 -1.75
C ASN A 84 5.38 -0.21 -1.45
N GLY A 85 6.26 -0.15 -2.46
CA GLY A 85 7.71 -0.25 -2.25
C GLY A 85 8.26 0.86 -1.35
N VAL A 86 7.89 2.12 -1.63
CA VAL A 86 8.30 3.28 -0.81
C VAL A 86 7.78 3.16 0.63
N ILE A 87 6.50 2.82 0.80
CA ILE A 87 5.87 2.62 2.11
C ILE A 87 6.62 1.57 2.93
N SER A 88 6.97 0.45 2.30
CA SER A 88 7.69 -0.65 2.95
C SER A 88 9.08 -0.23 3.42
N VAL A 89 9.83 0.49 2.58
CA VAL A 89 11.17 0.99 2.92
C VAL A 89 11.11 2.03 4.03
N VAL A 90 10.18 2.99 3.94
CA VAL A 90 9.99 4.03 4.97
C VAL A 90 9.67 3.39 6.31
N PHE A 91 8.72 2.46 6.35
CA PHE A 91 8.38 1.76 7.59
C PHE A 91 9.56 0.97 8.15
N ALA A 92 10.29 0.24 7.30
CA ALA A 92 11.47 -0.52 7.72
C ALA A 92 12.53 0.38 8.36
N VAL A 93 12.79 1.57 7.81
CA VAL A 93 13.73 2.53 8.40
C VAL A 93 13.29 2.92 9.81
N PHE A 94 12.03 3.29 10.01
CA PHE A 94 11.52 3.65 11.34
C PHE A 94 11.63 2.51 12.35
N VAL A 95 11.28 1.28 11.95
CA VAL A 95 11.36 0.10 12.82
C VAL A 95 12.81 -0.24 13.16
N ILE A 96 13.73 -0.17 12.19
CA ILE A 96 15.16 -0.42 12.43
C ILE A 96 15.72 0.63 13.39
N LEU A 97 15.39 1.90 13.20
CA LEU A 97 15.83 2.98 14.07
C LEU A 97 15.29 2.82 15.50
N ASP A 98 14.02 2.42 15.64
CA ASP A 98 13.40 2.10 16.95
C ASP A 98 14.08 0.91 17.63
N ALA A 99 14.45 -0.12 16.86
CA ALA A 99 15.06 -1.34 17.39
C ALA A 99 16.51 -1.15 17.86
N ILE A 100 17.22 -0.13 17.35
CA ILE A 100 18.61 0.18 17.74
C ILE A 100 18.73 1.37 18.70
N SER A 101 17.63 2.09 18.96
CA SER A 101 17.58 3.20 19.93
C SER A 101 17.37 2.70 21.35
#